data_AF-A0A1M7EBL4-F1
#
_entry.id   AF-A0A1M7EBL4-F1
#
_cell.length_a   1.000
_cell.length_b   1.000
_cell.length_c   1.000
_cell.angle_alpha   90.00
_cell.angle_beta   90.00
_cell.angle_gamma   90.00
#
_symmetry.space_group_name_H-M   'P 1'
#
loop_
_entity.id
_entity.type
_entity.pdbx_description
1 polymer ?
#
loop_
_entity_poly.entity_id
_entity_poly.type
_entity_poly.pdbx_seq_one_letter_code
_entity_poly.pdbx_strand_id
1 'polypeptide(L)' 'MTEKRIIGNAEAAKLLGVTESALRQMRYKHTIPYYKNRTGARVYYLQNELEDWMLTTRVATTAEVEEQARKGLL' A
#
# COMPACT_ATOMS: atom_id res chain seq x y z
N MET A 1 17.23 0.13 13.17
CA MET A 1 17.39 0.17 11.70
C MET A 1 16.23 -0.60 11.11
N THR A 2 15.34 0.04 10.37
CA THR A 2 14.27 -0.67 9.65
C THR A 2 14.90 -1.47 8.53
N GLU A 3 14.75 -2.79 8.59
CA GLU A 3 15.30 -3.72 7.61
C GLU A 3 14.58 -3.52 6.26
N LYS A 4 15.35 -3.26 5.19
CA LYS A 4 14.79 -3.08 3.85
C LYS A 4 14.54 -4.44 3.21
N ARG A 5 13.38 -5.02 3.51
CA ARG A 5 12.95 -6.30 2.95
C ARG A 5 12.32 -6.10 1.58
N ILE A 6 12.97 -6.64 0.55
CA ILE A 6 12.48 -6.61 -0.84
C ILE A 6 11.66 -7.88 -1.10
N ILE A 7 10.44 -7.72 -1.59
CA ILE A 7 9.51 -8.82 -1.87
C ILE A 7 9.06 -8.84 -3.34
N GLY A 8 8.64 -10.01 -3.81
CA GLY A 8 8.13 -10.24 -5.16
C GLY A 8 6.61 -10.13 -5.28
N ASN A 9 6.06 -10.44 -6.46
CA ASN A 9 4.62 -10.31 -6.74
C ASN A 9 3.73 -11.18 -5.84
N ALA A 10 4.05 -12.48 -5.73
CA ALA A 10 3.24 -13.41 -4.95
C ALA A 10 3.18 -13.00 -3.46
N GLU A 11 4.30 -12.54 -2.92
CA GLU A 11 4.37 -12.09 -1.53
C GLU A 11 3.68 -10.74 -1.32
N ALA A 12 3.87 -9.78 -2.22
CA ALA A 12 3.15 -8.50 -2.17
C ALA A 12 1.63 -8.69 -2.32
N ALA A 13 1.19 -9.60 -3.19
CA ALA A 13 -0.23 -9.95 -3.34
C ALA A 13 -0.78 -10.55 -2.04
N LYS A 14 -0.02 -11.45 -1.40
CA LYS A 14 -0.38 -12.04 -0.10
C LYS A 14 -0.43 -10.99 1.02
N LEU A 15 0.54 -10.08 1.07
CA LEU A 15 0.59 -8.99 2.06
C LEU A 15 -0.62 -8.07 1.94
N LEU A 16 -0.99 -7.70 0.72
CA LEU A 16 -2.13 -6.83 0.43
C LEU A 16 -3.49 -7.55 0.48
N GLY A 17 -3.50 -8.89 0.60
CA GLY A 17 -4.74 -9.68 0.56
C GLY A 17 -5.46 -9.66 -0.79
N VAL A 18 -4.73 -9.47 -1.89
CA VAL A 18 -5.29 -9.38 -3.25
C VAL A 18 -4.74 -10.47 -4.17
N THR A 19 -5.37 -10.67 -5.32
CA THR A 19 -4.83 -11.56 -6.37
C THR A 19 -3.66 -10.89 -7.11
N GLU A 20 -2.75 -11.69 -7.70
CA GLU A 20 -1.64 -11.15 -8.50
C GLU A 20 -2.12 -10.32 -9.71
N SER A 21 -3.28 -10.67 -10.27
CA SER A 21 -3.91 -9.89 -11.34
C SER A 21 -4.38 -8.52 -10.85
N ALA A 22 -5.00 -8.46 -9.67
CA ALA A 22 -5.38 -7.21 -9.03
C ALA A 22 -4.14 -6.36 -8.70
N LEU A 23 -3.08 -6.96 -8.16
CA LEU A 23 -1.80 -6.30 -7.93
C LEU A 23 -1.22 -5.71 -9.23
N ARG A 24 -1.28 -6.45 -10.34
CA ARG A 24 -0.87 -5.95 -11.66
C ARG A 24 -1.70 -4.75 -12.10
N GLN A 25 -3.02 -4.77 -11.91
CA GLN A 25 -3.88 -3.63 -12.23
C GLN A 25 -3.55 -2.40 -11.37
N MET A 26 -3.28 -2.59 -10.07
CA MET A 26 -2.87 -1.52 -9.18
C MET A 26 -1.57 -0.85 -9.65
N ARG A 27 -0.57 -1.62 -10.08
CA ARG A 27 0.66 -1.06 -10.69
C ARG A 27 0.40 -0.30 -11.98
N TYR A 28 -0.44 -0.85 -12.85
CA TYR A 28 -0.79 -0.21 -14.12
C TYR A 28 -1.50 1.13 -13.89
N LYS A 29 -2.38 1.19 -12.89
CA LYS A 29 -3.06 2.42 -12.48
C LYS A 29 -2.18 3.35 -11.62
N HIS A 30 -0.95 2.95 -11.32
CA HIS A 30 -0.04 3.69 -10.43
C HIS A 30 -0.62 3.99 -9.05
N THR A 31 -1.46 3.10 -8.50
CA THR A 31 -2.11 3.29 -7.19
C THR A 31 -1.32 2.71 -6.02
N ILE A 32 -0.25 1.97 -6.29
CA ILE A 32 0.62 1.37 -5.26
C ILE A 32 2.09 1.72 -5.52
N PRO A 33 2.92 1.83 -4.48
CA PRO A 33 4.36 1.96 -4.64
C PRO A 33 4.95 0.65 -5.17
N TYR A 34 5.85 0.75 -6.14
CA TYR A 34 6.58 -0.38 -6.69
C TYR A 34 7.86 0.10 -7.38
N TYR A 35 8.83 -0.79 -7.52
CA TYR A 35 10.09 -0.51 -8.19
C TYR A 35 10.27 -1.41 -9.41
N LYS A 36 10.85 -0.85 -10.47
CA LYS A 36 11.32 -1.61 -11.62
C LYS A 36 12.82 -1.79 -11.51
N ASN A 37 13.34 -2.94 -11.92
CA ASN A 37 14.78 -3.10 -12.07
C ASN A 37 15.29 -2.17 -13.20
N ARG A 38 16.61 -1.93 -13.22
CA ARG A 38 17.24 -1.01 -14.19
C ARG A 38 16.97 -1.37 -15.66
N THR A 39 16.64 -2.63 -15.93
CA THR A 39 16.29 -3.17 -17.26
C THR A 39 14.77 -3.13 -17.55
N GLY A 40 13.92 -2.83 -16.56
CA GLY A 40 12.46 -2.78 -16.68
C GLY A 40 11.74 -4.15 -16.72
N ALA A 41 12.46 -5.26 -16.75
CA ALA A 41 11.90 -6.61 -16.91
C ALA A 41 11.28 -7.20 -15.63
N ARG A 42 11.70 -6.73 -14.44
CA ARG A 42 11.22 -7.25 -13.14
C ARG A 42 10.71 -6.11 -12.27
N VAL A 43 9.67 -6.44 -11.50
CA VAL A 43 9.08 -5.56 -10.51
C VAL A 43 9.29 -6.14 -9.12
N TYR A 44 9.60 -5.29 -8.16
CA TYR A 44 9.78 -5.63 -6.76
C TYR A 44 9.19 -4.53 -5.88
N TYR A 45 9.02 -4.86 -4.60
CA TYR A 45 8.41 -3.99 -3.61
C TYR A 45 9.26 -3.95 -2.36
N LEU A 46 9.24 -2.81 -1.67
CA LEU A 46 9.72 -2.73 -0.30
C LEU A 46 8.54 -3.04 0.61
N GLN A 47 8.71 -4.03 1.49
CA GLN A 47 7.63 -4.48 2.36
C GLN A 47 7.13 -3.33 3.26
N ASN A 48 8.05 -2.62 3.91
CA ASN A 48 7.71 -1.51 4.80
C ASN A 48 6.96 -0.38 4.07
N GLU A 49 7.33 -0.10 2.81
CA GLU A 49 6.64 0.93 2.02
C GLU A 49 5.22 0.49 1.63
N LEU A 50 5.00 -0.80 1.38
CA LEU A 50 3.64 -1.32 1.18
C LEU A 50 2.82 -1.27 2.46
N GLU A 51 3.40 -1.59 3.61
CA GLU A 51 2.75 -1.49 4.92
C GLU A 51 2.37 -0.04 5.22
N ASP A 52 3.29 0.91 5.03
CA ASP A 52 3.03 2.34 5.20
C ASP A 52 1.91 2.80 4.26
N TRP A 53 1.94 2.39 2.99
CA TRP A 53 0.90 2.69 2.01
C TRP A 53 -0.47 2.17 2.44
N MET A 54 -0.56 0.95 2.98
CA MET A 54 -1.82 0.40 3.50
C MET A 54 -2.41 1.31 4.60
N LEU A 55 -1.56 1.82 5.47
CA LEU A 55 -1.96 2.70 6.58
C LEU A 55 -2.41 4.10 6.10
N THR A 56 -1.98 4.56 4.92
CA THR A 56 -2.44 5.86 4.37
C THR A 56 -3.92 5.89 4.03
N THR A 57 -4.52 4.74 3.70
CA THR A 57 -5.94 4.64 3.33
C THR A 57 -6.87 4.38 4.52
N ARG A 58 -6.40 4.66 5.74
CA ARG A 58 -7.19 4.52 6.96
C ARG A 58 -8.47 5.35 6.88
N VAL A 59 -9.62 4.68 7.02
CA VAL A 59 -10.92 5.32 7.16
C VAL A 59 -11.18 5.60 8.63
N ALA A 60 -11.53 6.84 8.96
CA ALA A 60 -11.90 7.22 10.31
C ALA A 60 -13.18 6.50 10.73
N THR A 61 -13.24 6.07 11.99
CA THR A 61 -14.43 5.48 12.59
C THR A 61 -15.52 6.53 12.77
N THR A 62 -16.78 6.10 12.87
CA THR A 62 -17.92 6.99 13.12
C THR A 62 -17.71 7.87 14.34
N ALA A 63 -17.17 7.30 15.43
CA ALA A 63 -16.89 8.04 16.66
C ALA A 63 -15.82 9.13 16.46
N GLU A 64 -14.79 8.88 15.64
CA GLU A 64 -13.79 9.88 15.31
C GLU A 64 -14.37 11.00 14.44
N VAL A 65 -15.21 10.67 13.46
CA VAL A 65 -15.89 11.67 12.63
C VAL A 65 -16.81 12.55 13.48
N GLU A 66 -17.61 11.95 14.36
CA GLU A 66 -18.47 12.69 15.30
C GLU A 66 -17.66 13.58 16.24
N GLU A 67 -16.51 13.11 16.72
CA GLU A 67 -15.63 13.89 17.57
C GLU A 67 -15.02 15.09 16.85
N GLN A 68 -14.63 14.94 15.58
CA GLN A 68 -14.15 16.05 14.74
C GLN A 68 -15.26 17.09 14.51
N ALA A 69 -16.49 16.64 14.27
CA ALA A 69 -17.65 17.52 14.15
C ALA A 69 -17.97 18.25 15.47
N ARG A 70 -17.92 17.55 16.62
CA ARG A 70 -18.06 18.17 17.96
C ARG A 70 -16.99 19.23 18.23
N LYS A 71 -15.77 19.02 17.74
CA LYS A 71 -14.64 19.95 17.85
C LYS A 71 -14.67 21.10 16.83
N GLY A 72 -15.62 21.11 15.89
CA GLY A 72 -15.72 22.12 14.84
C GLY A 72 -14.58 22.06 13.81
N LEU A 73 -13.96 20.89 13.64
CA LEU A 73 -12.85 20.64 12.70
C LEU A 73 -13.34 20.08 11.36
N LEU A 74 -14.66 19.95 11.20
CA LEU A 74 -15.41 19.62 10.00
C LEU A 74 -16.51 20.67 9.81
#